data_AF-A0A448PKX2-F1
#
_entry.id   AF-A0A448PKX2-F1
#
_cell.length_a   1.000
_cell.length_b   1.000
_cell.length_c   1.000
_cell.angle_alpha   90.00
_cell.angle_beta   90.00
_cell.angle_gamma   90.00
#
_symmetry.space_group_name_H-M   'P 1'
#
loop_
_entity.id
_entity.type
_entity.pdbx_description
1 polymer ?
#
loop_
_entity_poly.entity_id
_entity_poly.type
_entity_poly.pdbx_seq_one_letter_code
_entity_poly.pdbx_strand_id
1 'polypeptide(L)'
;MSDANVALVRRLYDSGMAPDVVDEIVADDLVWDITPGAPFGGVYHGWPQVTADFFGRLLPHLTSLKATPENFYGAEGTDHVFVTGYYAATELREPIAVADVERNEPTVWPTAPSGSCRTV
;
A
#
# COMPACT_ATOMS: atom_id res chain seq x y z
N MET A 1 -8.96 -25.01 5.39
CA MET A 1 -8.87 -23.76 6.18
C MET A 1 -8.46 -22.55 5.34
N SER A 2 -7.90 -22.73 4.14
CA SER A 2 -7.58 -21.65 3.18
C SER A 2 -8.77 -20.75 2.80
N ASP A 3 -9.94 -21.33 2.55
CA ASP A 3 -11.04 -20.62 1.88
C ASP A 3 -11.69 -19.55 2.77
N ALA A 4 -11.74 -19.79 4.08
CA ALA A 4 -12.26 -18.82 5.05
C ALA A 4 -11.33 -17.60 5.18
N ASN A 5 -10.01 -17.82 5.21
CA ASN A 5 -9.04 -16.73 5.28
C ASN A 5 -9.02 -15.93 3.97
N VAL A 6 -9.14 -16.60 2.82
CA VAL A 6 -9.32 -15.93 1.53
C VAL A 6 -10.55 -15.02 1.54
N ALA A 7 -11.67 -15.47 2.12
CA ALA A 7 -12.88 -14.66 2.24
C ALA A 7 -12.67 -13.44 3.16
N LEU A 8 -11.96 -13.59 4.29
CA LEU A 8 -11.62 -12.48 5.19
C LEU A 8 -10.73 -11.44 4.51
N VAL A 9 -9.66 -11.88 3.85
CA VAL A 9 -8.75 -10.98 3.13
C VAL A 9 -9.46 -10.27 1.98
N ARG A 10 -10.33 -10.97 1.24
CA ARG A 10 -11.15 -10.34 0.20
C ARG A 10 -12.06 -9.26 0.78
N ARG A 11 -12.73 -9.53 1.90
CA ARG A 11 -13.56 -8.52 2.59
C ARG A 11 -12.73 -7.29 2.99
N LEU A 12 -11.51 -7.47 3.49
CA LEU A 12 -10.63 -6.36 3.81
C LEU A 12 -10.36 -5.47 2.59
N TYR A 13 -10.01 -6.06 1.44
CA TYR A 13 -9.81 -5.31 0.19
C TYR A 13 -11.09 -4.64 -0.33
N ASP A 14 -12.21 -5.37 -0.37
CA ASP A 14 -13.49 -4.87 -0.90
C ASP A 14 -14.03 -3.70 -0.07
N SER A 15 -13.73 -3.68 1.23
CA SER A 15 -14.08 -2.57 2.13
C SER A 15 -13.24 -1.31 1.91
N GLY A 16 -12.12 -1.39 1.19
CA GLY A 16 -11.15 -0.31 1.11
C GLY A 16 -10.51 0.03 2.46
N MET A 17 -10.35 -0.98 3.35
CA MET A 17 -9.90 -0.81 4.74
C MET A 17 -10.84 0.08 5.57
N ALA A 18 -12.15 -0.12 5.44
CA ALA A 18 -13.12 0.57 6.29
C ALA A 18 -12.81 0.33 7.78
N PRO A 19 -12.88 1.35 8.66
CA PRO A 19 -12.43 1.23 10.05
C PRO A 19 -13.08 0.08 10.82
N ASP A 20 -14.38 -0.14 10.65
CA ASP A 20 -15.13 -1.22 11.28
C ASP A 20 -14.68 -2.62 10.80
N VAL A 21 -14.32 -2.75 9.53
CA VAL A 21 -13.81 -4.00 8.96
C VAL A 21 -12.38 -4.27 9.44
N VAL A 22 -11.56 -3.23 9.52
CA VAL A 22 -10.20 -3.33 10.06
C VAL A 22 -10.25 -3.76 11.52
N ASP A 23 -11.04 -3.09 12.36
CA ASP A 23 -11.14 -3.39 13.80
C ASP A 23 -11.59 -4.84 14.07
N GLU A 24 -12.36 -5.45 13.15
CA GLU A 24 -12.80 -6.84 13.27
C GLU A 24 -11.75 -7.86 12.79
N ILE A 25 -10.99 -7.54 11.74
CA ILE A 25 -10.14 -8.51 11.02
C ILE A 25 -8.67 -8.41 11.43
N VAL A 26 -8.20 -7.21 11.75
CA VAL A 26 -6.77 -6.95 12.01
C VAL A 26 -6.46 -7.24 13.46
N ALA A 27 -5.52 -8.15 13.70
CA ALA A 27 -5.06 -8.49 15.04
C ALA A 27 -4.22 -7.35 15.67
N ASP A 28 -4.29 -7.22 16.99
CA ASP A 28 -3.53 -6.22 17.76
C ASP A 28 -2.01 -6.33 17.56
N ASP A 29 -1.51 -7.54 17.32
CA ASP A 29 -0.11 -7.86 17.09
C ASP A 29 0.29 -7.83 15.60
N LEU A 30 -0.49 -7.14 14.76
CA LEU A 30 -0.20 -6.95 13.34
C LEU A 30 1.27 -6.58 13.10
N VAL A 31 1.88 -7.27 12.13
CA VAL A 31 3.15 -6.88 11.53
C VAL A 31 2.90 -6.52 10.08
N TRP A 32 3.13 -5.27 9.72
CA TRP A 32 2.96 -4.74 8.37
C TRP A 32 4.34 -4.45 7.78
N ASP A 33 4.86 -5.41 7.01
CA ASP A 33 6.18 -5.36 6.39
C ASP A 33 6.07 -4.84 4.96
N ILE A 34 6.55 -3.62 4.73
CA ILE A 34 6.62 -3.02 3.40
C ILE A 34 8.02 -3.23 2.83
N THR A 35 8.03 -3.83 1.64
CA THR A 35 9.24 -4.21 0.90
C THR A 35 10.29 -3.08 0.88
N PRO A 36 11.56 -3.38 1.21
CA PRO A 36 12.65 -2.42 1.08
C PRO A 36 12.72 -1.81 -0.33
N GLY A 37 12.86 -0.48 -0.39
CA GLY A 37 12.90 0.27 -1.66
C GLY A 37 11.54 0.82 -2.11
N ALA A 38 10.43 0.37 -1.52
CA ALA A 38 9.15 1.07 -1.67
C ALA A 38 9.16 2.41 -0.88
N PRO A 39 8.35 3.40 -1.28
CA PRO A 39 8.16 4.62 -0.51
C PRO A 39 7.75 4.31 0.93
N PHE A 40 8.48 4.87 1.90
CA PHE A 40 8.29 4.58 3.33
C PHE A 40 8.36 3.08 3.65
N GLY A 41 9.23 2.33 2.96
CA GLY A 41 9.49 0.92 3.28
C GLY A 41 10.02 0.75 4.70
N GLY A 42 9.64 -0.36 5.34
CA GLY A 42 9.90 -0.63 6.74
C GLY A 42 8.89 -1.62 7.34
N VAL A 43 9.13 -2.00 8.60
CA VAL A 43 8.28 -2.90 9.37
C VAL A 43 7.52 -2.07 10.41
N TYR A 44 6.19 -2.15 10.38
CA TYR A 44 5.30 -1.42 11.27
C TYR A 44 4.54 -2.39 12.16
N HIS A 45 4.41 -2.07 13.46
CA HIS A 45 3.80 -2.93 14.45
C HIS A 45 2.49 -2.34 14.96
N GLY A 46 1.40 -3.09 14.76
CA GLY A 46 0.05 -2.69 15.11
C GLY A 46 -0.57 -1.70 14.13
N TRP A 47 -1.89 -1.69 14.08
CA TRP A 47 -2.65 -0.76 13.23
C TRP A 47 -2.38 0.73 13.50
N PRO A 48 -2.11 1.18 14.75
CA PRO A 48 -1.77 2.58 15.00
C PRO A 48 -0.50 3.06 14.27
N GLN A 49 0.56 2.23 14.20
CA GLN A 49 1.77 2.60 13.45
C GLN A 49 1.53 2.57 11.94
N VAL A 50 0.75 1.59 11.45
CA VAL A 50 0.39 1.52 10.03
C VAL A 50 -0.36 2.77 9.58
N THR A 51 -1.32 3.24 10.38
CA THR A 51 -2.11 4.43 10.05
C THR A 51 -1.33 5.73 10.21
N ALA A 52 -0.60 5.91 11.32
CA ALA A 52 0.11 7.15 11.60
C ALA A 52 1.43 7.27 10.80
N ASP A 53 2.24 6.21 10.78
CA ASP A 53 3.63 6.27 10.31
C ASP A 53 3.80 5.74 8.87
N PHE A 54 2.92 4.87 8.39
CA PHE A 54 2.93 4.45 6.99
C PHE A 54 1.95 5.28 6.15
N PHE A 55 0.63 5.09 6.33
CA PHE A 55 -0.37 5.82 5.56
C PHE A 55 -0.36 7.33 5.82
N GLY A 56 -0.15 7.75 7.07
CA GLY A 56 -0.06 9.17 7.44
C GLY A 56 1.12 9.90 6.80
N ARG A 57 2.18 9.17 6.40
CA ARG A 57 3.31 9.72 5.64
C ARG A 57 3.12 9.57 4.14
N LEU A 58 2.52 8.47 3.67
CA LEU A 58 2.34 8.19 2.25
C LEU A 58 1.24 9.03 1.59
N LEU A 59 0.04 9.03 2.17
CA LEU A 59 -1.15 9.62 1.55
C LEU A 59 -1.03 11.14 1.28
N PRO A 60 -0.36 11.96 2.12
CA PRO A 60 -0.16 13.38 1.83
C PRO A 60 0.66 13.69 0.58
N HIS A 61 1.33 12.70 -0.02
CA HIS A 61 2.08 12.88 -1.28
C HIS A 61 1.27 12.44 -2.51
N LEU A 62 0.09 11.86 -2.31
CA LEU A 62 -0.71 11.24 -3.36
C LEU A 62 -2.08 11.91 -3.46
N THR A 63 -2.48 12.26 -4.67
CA THR A 63 -3.84 12.66 -5.01
C THR A 63 -4.79 11.47 -4.90
N SER A 64 -4.29 10.30 -5.31
CA SER A 64 -5.03 9.04 -5.20
C SER A 64 -4.07 7.88 -5.01
N LEU A 65 -4.52 6.88 -4.25
CA LEU A 65 -3.88 5.58 -4.12
C LEU A 65 -4.97 4.51 -4.14
N LYS A 66 -4.84 3.52 -5.02
CA LYS A 66 -5.75 2.39 -5.11
C LYS A 66 -4.98 1.09 -5.28
N ALA A 67 -5.19 0.16 -4.36
CA ALA A 67 -4.84 -1.25 -4.54
C ALA A 67 -6.00 -1.97 -5.21
N THR A 68 -5.77 -2.63 -6.35
CA THR A 68 -6.77 -3.43 -7.05
C THR A 68 -6.32 -4.88 -7.01
N PRO A 69 -6.87 -5.72 -6.11
CA PRO A 69 -6.55 -7.14 -6.08
C PRO A 69 -7.18 -7.84 -7.29
N GLU A 70 -6.49 -8.83 -7.84
CA GLU A 70 -6.99 -9.64 -8.96
C GLU A 70 -7.17 -11.09 -8.59
N ASN A 71 -6.18 -11.66 -7.90
CA ASN A 71 -6.18 -13.08 -7.53
C ASN A 71 -5.88 -13.24 -6.05
N PHE A 72 -6.53 -14.21 -5.43
CA PHE A 72 -6.36 -14.60 -4.05
C PHE A 72 -6.03 -16.09 -4.01
N TYR A 73 -4.94 -16.44 -3.35
CA TYR A 73 -4.47 -17.81 -3.23
C TYR A 73 -4.34 -18.14 -1.74
N GLY A 74 -5.10 -19.12 -1.26
CA GLY A 74 -4.83 -19.71 0.05
C GLY A 74 -3.76 -20.79 -0.09
N ALA A 75 -2.76 -20.79 0.80
CA ALA A 75 -1.77 -21.87 0.81
C ALA A 75 -2.32 -23.09 1.54
N GLU A 76 -2.40 -24.23 0.83
CA GLU A 76 -2.92 -25.48 1.38
C GLU A 76 -2.20 -25.88 2.67
N GLY A 77 -2.98 -26.28 3.68
CA GLY A 77 -2.45 -26.68 4.98
C GLY A 77 -1.88 -25.54 5.83
N THR A 78 -2.05 -24.28 5.42
CA THR A 78 -1.64 -23.11 6.21
C THR A 78 -2.78 -22.09 6.31
N ASP A 79 -2.58 -21.08 7.16
CA ASP A 79 -3.52 -19.95 7.31
C ASP A 79 -3.14 -18.75 6.42
N HIS A 80 -2.15 -18.91 5.54
CA HIS A 80 -1.62 -17.82 4.73
C HIS A 80 -2.43 -17.60 3.45
N VAL A 81 -2.58 -16.32 3.09
CA VAL A 81 -3.21 -15.88 1.85
C VAL A 81 -2.24 -14.98 1.10
N PHE A 82 -2.07 -15.27 -0.19
CA PHE A 82 -1.30 -14.45 -1.13
C PHE A 82 -2.26 -13.72 -2.05
N VAL A 83 -2.03 -12.43 -2.26
CA VAL A 83 -2.86 -11.59 -3.13
C VAL A 83 -1.99 -10.93 -4.18
N THR A 84 -2.35 -11.10 -5.45
CA THR A 84 -1.68 -10.41 -6.56
C THR A 84 -2.63 -9.40 -7.17
N GLY A 85 -2.11 -8.25 -7.61
CA GLY A 85 -2.89 -7.22 -8.28
C GLY A 85 -2.04 -6.02 -8.67
N TYR A 86 -2.68 -4.86 -8.78
CA TYR A 86 -2.02 -3.62 -9.21
C TYR A 86 -2.27 -2.47 -8.25
N TYR A 87 -1.27 -1.62 -8.10
CA TYR A 87 -1.43 -0.30 -7.51
C TYR A 87 -1.59 0.75 -8.61
N ALA A 88 -2.56 1.64 -8.44
CA ALA A 88 -2.68 2.88 -9.19
C ALA A 88 -2.53 4.04 -8.22
N ALA A 89 -1.53 4.89 -8.44
CA ALA A 89 -1.29 6.08 -7.64
C ALA A 89 -1.12 7.29 -8.55
N THR A 90 -1.67 8.43 -8.13
CA THR A 90 -1.44 9.71 -8.79
C THR A 90 -0.81 10.64 -7.78
N GLU A 91 0.37 11.19 -8.09
CA GLU A 91 1.09 12.11 -7.21
C GLU A 91 0.41 13.48 -7.16
N LEU A 92 0.61 14.21 -6.06
CA LEU A 92 0.29 15.63 -5.99
C LEU A 92 1.38 16.40 -6.75
N ARG A 93 1.10 16.79 -7.99
CA ARG A 93 1.80 17.93 -8.62
C ARG A 93 1.17 19.20 -8.07
N GLU A 94 1.74 19.79 -7.02
CA GLU A 94 1.57 21.24 -6.91
C GLU A 94 2.30 21.91 -8.09
N PRO A 95 1.71 22.91 -8.76
CA PRO A 95 2.44 23.67 -9.76
C PRO A 95 3.58 24.41 -9.07
N ILE A 96 4.81 24.21 -9.54
CA ILE A 96 5.94 25.09 -9.18
C ILE A 96 5.50 26.51 -9.52
N ALA A 97 5.42 27.38 -8.50
CA ALA A 97 5.42 28.82 -8.75
C ALA A 97 6.68 29.11 -9.56
N VAL A 98 6.51 29.61 -10.79
CA VAL A 98 7.60 30.04 -11.68
C VAL A 98 8.35 31.23 -11.08
N ALA A 99 9.14 30.97 -10.05
CA ALA A 99 10.02 31.94 -9.40
C ALA A 99 11.35 31.31 -8.92
N ASP A 100 11.49 29.97 -8.92
CA ASP A 100 12.73 29.29 -8.47
C ASP A 100 13.38 28.40 -9.55
N VAL A 101 13.15 28.68 -10.84
CA VAL A 101 13.75 27.95 -11.97
C VAL A 101 15.25 28.24 -12.16
N GLU A 102 15.87 29.14 -11.39
CA GLU A 102 17.27 29.54 -11.62
C GLU A 102 18.32 29.03 -10.61
N ARG A 103 18.01 28.11 -9.68
CA ARG A 103 19.05 27.73 -8.69
C ARG A 103 19.15 26.30 -8.18
N ASN A 104 18.50 25.31 -8.79
CA ASN A 104 18.83 23.92 -8.48
C ASN A 104 18.56 23.01 -9.66
N GLU A 105 19.56 22.21 -10.02
CA GLU A 105 19.44 21.18 -11.04
C GLU A 105 18.33 20.18 -10.64
N PRO A 106 17.42 19.82 -11.56
CA PRO A 106 16.36 18.89 -11.24
C PRO A 106 16.97 17.52 -10.98
N THR A 107 16.84 17.01 -9.76
CA THR A 107 17.02 15.58 -9.50
C THR A 107 15.88 14.88 -10.25
N VAL A 108 16.21 14.37 -11.43
CA VAL A 108 15.33 13.55 -12.25
C VAL A 108 15.13 12.23 -11.52
N TRP A 109 13.95 12.07 -10.93
CA TRP A 109 13.44 10.74 -10.57
C TRP A 109 13.33 9.93 -11.86
N PRO A 110 13.88 8.72 -11.94
CA PRO A 110 13.59 7.86 -13.08
C PRO A 110 12.09 7.65 -13.08
N THR A 111 11.40 8.23 -14.07
CA THR A 111 10.05 7.81 -14.43
C THR A 111 10.12 6.31 -14.60
N ALA A 112 9.56 5.57 -13.64
CA ALA A 112 9.41 4.14 -13.79
C ALA A 112 8.63 3.94 -15.10
N PRO A 113 9.20 3.24 -16.10
CA PRO A 113 8.40 2.86 -17.25
C PRO A 113 7.22 2.06 -16.70
N SER A 114 6.04 2.31 -17.24
CA SER A 114 4.82 1.52 -17.01
C SER A 114 5.18 0.04 -16.85
N GLY A 115 5.30 -0.41 -15.61
CA GLY A 115 6.04 -1.60 -15.27
C GLY A 115 5.36 -2.19 -14.06
N SER A 116 4.64 -3.28 -14.33
CA SER A 116 4.03 -4.15 -13.33
C SER A 116 4.98 -4.34 -12.15
N CYS A 117 4.62 -3.76 -11.00
CA CYS A 117 5.24 -4.10 -9.74
C CYS A 117 4.58 -5.41 -9.29
N ARG A 118 5.25 -6.52 -9.59
CA ARG A 118 4.83 -7.86 -9.18
C ARG A 118 5.33 -8.09 -7.76
N THR A 119 4.44 -8.00 -6.78
CA THR A 119 4.75 -8.42 -5.41
C THR A 119 4.58 -9.93 -5.30
N VAL A 120 5.56 -10.60 -4.70
CA VAL A 120 5.54 -12.05 -4.38
C VAL A 120 4.86 -12.23 -3.02
#